data_AF-A0A353PIS8-F1
#
_entry.id   AF-A0A353PIS8-F1
#
_cell.length_a   1.000
_cell.length_b   1.000
_cell.length_c   1.000
_cell.angle_alpha   90.00
_cell.angle_beta   90.00
_cell.angle_gamma   90.00
#
_symmetry.space_group_name_H-M   'P 1'
#
loop_
_entity.id
_entity.type
_entity.pdbx_description
1 polymer ?
#
loop_
_entity_poly.entity_id
_entity_poly.type
_entity_poly.pdbx_seq_one_letter_code
_entity_poly.pdbx_strand_id
1 'polypeptide(L)'
;MTEYLSTDELLNLIKKQSEIPTYNFKKKVKFKINRKHIFWFAVVLAIFHILSQSITFFSENRGINTLGYTTVLAVPMDQELDNELTAIVARIKKLDLETLMIGDKVIIYGKYGSDFYWIEEVIAIDLEQNEITTTFDGLLANTVSIDEIEGVYIEDANFLQLLSYISTNTRGYIILILTYALVLSAVYFLYVNKKPKNKPLTS
;
A
#
# COMPACT_ATOMS: atom_id res chain seq x y z
N MET A 1 -51.22 -43.61 -36.47
CA MET A 1 -51.01 -43.03 -37.82
C MET A 1 -49.97 -41.94 -37.65
N THR A 2 -48.82 -42.09 -38.28
CA THR A 2 -47.81 -41.02 -38.38
C THR A 2 -48.31 -40.00 -39.39
N GLU A 3 -48.62 -38.80 -38.94
CA GLU A 3 -49.05 -37.70 -39.79
C GLU A 3 -47.82 -37.20 -40.55
N TYR A 4 -47.76 -37.50 -41.85
CA TYR A 4 -46.66 -37.04 -42.71
C TYR A 4 -46.93 -35.60 -43.11
N LEU A 5 -46.04 -34.69 -42.72
CA LEU A 5 -46.12 -33.30 -43.16
C LEU A 5 -46.04 -33.21 -44.68
N SER A 6 -46.88 -32.36 -45.26
CA SER A 6 -46.82 -32.06 -46.68
C SER A 6 -45.52 -31.31 -47.01
N THR A 7 -45.06 -31.42 -48.25
CA THR A 7 -43.81 -30.79 -48.72
C THR A 7 -43.83 -29.28 -48.49
N ASP A 8 -44.99 -28.65 -48.59
CA ASP A 8 -45.18 -27.21 -48.38
C ASP A 8 -45.09 -26.81 -46.89
N GLU A 9 -45.60 -27.65 -45.99
CA GLU A 9 -45.44 -27.45 -44.55
C GLU A 9 -44.00 -27.64 -44.11
N LEU A 10 -43.30 -28.61 -44.70
CA LEU A 10 -41.88 -28.84 -44.46
C LEU A 10 -41.04 -27.66 -44.95
N LEU A 11 -41.36 -27.11 -46.12
CA LEU A 11 -40.73 -25.91 -46.66
C LEU A 11 -40.98 -24.68 -45.79
N ASN A 12 -42.21 -24.51 -45.30
CA ASN A 12 -42.55 -23.41 -44.38
C ASN A 12 -41.84 -23.54 -43.03
N LEU A 13 -41.72 -24.76 -42.49
CA LEU A 13 -40.96 -25.01 -41.27
C LEU A 13 -39.47 -24.72 -41.44
N ILE A 14 -38.87 -25.16 -42.55
CA ILE A 14 -37.47 -24.86 -42.87
C ILE A 14 -37.27 -23.35 -43.03
N LYS A 15 -38.20 -22.66 -43.70
CA LYS A 15 -38.14 -21.20 -43.88
C LYS A 15 -38.21 -20.47 -42.55
N LYS A 16 -39.14 -20.87 -41.67
CA LYS A 16 -39.30 -20.35 -40.31
C LYS A 16 -38.12 -20.69 -39.40
N GLN A 17 -37.43 -21.81 -39.63
CA GLN A 17 -36.22 -22.20 -38.91
C GLN A 17 -34.95 -21.50 -39.44
N SER A 18 -34.96 -21.06 -40.71
CA SER A 18 -33.89 -20.25 -41.31
C SER A 18 -33.92 -18.78 -40.89
N GLU A 19 -35.03 -18.32 -40.31
CA GLU A 19 -35.13 -17.05 -39.59
C GLU A 19 -34.44 -17.18 -38.22
N ILE A 20 -33.12 -17.38 -38.23
CA ILE A 20 -32.30 -17.27 -37.04
C ILE A 20 -32.53 -15.86 -36.49
N PRO A 21 -33.02 -15.68 -35.25
CA PRO A 21 -33.13 -14.36 -34.68
C PRO A 21 -31.71 -13.79 -34.64
N THR A 22 -31.45 -12.79 -35.48
CA THR A 22 -30.21 -12.05 -35.47
C THR A 22 -30.19 -11.27 -34.16
N TYR A 23 -29.64 -11.90 -33.12
CA TYR A 23 -29.33 -11.23 -31.88
C TYR A 23 -28.35 -10.11 -32.24
N ASN A 24 -28.88 -8.88 -32.31
CA ASN A 24 -28.09 -7.67 -32.34
C ASN A 24 -27.36 -7.60 -30.99
N PHE A 25 -26.26 -8.31 -30.85
CA PHE A 25 -25.31 -8.08 -29.77
C PHE A 25 -24.93 -6.61 -29.87
N LYS A 26 -25.52 -5.77 -29.00
CA LYS A 26 -25.14 -4.36 -28.85
C LYS A 26 -23.63 -4.33 -28.89
N LYS A 27 -23.09 -3.72 -29.96
CA LYS A 27 -21.66 -3.58 -30.20
C LYS A 27 -21.05 -3.09 -28.89
N LYS A 28 -20.30 -3.93 -28.16
CA LYS A 28 -19.62 -3.49 -26.94
C LYS A 28 -18.84 -2.25 -27.33
N VAL A 29 -19.20 -1.10 -26.77
CA VAL A 29 -18.49 0.16 -27.01
C VAL A 29 -17.06 -0.10 -26.59
N LYS A 30 -16.18 -0.34 -27.57
CA LYS A 30 -14.75 -0.51 -27.30
C LYS A 30 -14.26 0.87 -26.90
N PHE A 31 -14.23 1.14 -25.60
CA PHE A 31 -13.59 2.33 -25.04
C PHE A 31 -12.15 2.33 -25.53
N LYS A 32 -11.88 3.14 -26.55
CA LYS A 32 -10.55 3.24 -27.16
C LYS A 32 -9.81 4.32 -26.40
N ILE A 33 -9.35 3.99 -25.19
CA ILE A 33 -8.60 4.93 -24.37
C ILE A 33 -7.28 5.25 -25.09
N ASN A 34 -7.05 6.54 -25.35
CA ASN A 34 -5.82 6.99 -25.99
C ASN A 34 -4.65 6.85 -25.02
N ARG A 35 -3.53 6.26 -25.47
CA ARG A 35 -2.27 6.16 -24.72
C ARG A 35 -1.81 7.50 -24.12
N LYS A 36 -2.11 8.63 -24.78
CA LYS A 36 -1.82 9.97 -24.27
C LYS A 36 -2.64 10.31 -23.01
N HIS A 37 -3.92 9.96 -22.99
CA HIS A 37 -4.78 10.20 -21.82
C HIS A 37 -4.37 9.32 -20.64
N ILE A 38 -4.02 8.05 -20.88
CA ILE A 38 -3.50 7.15 -19.84
C ILE A 38 -2.22 7.71 -19.24
N PHE A 39 -1.30 8.19 -20.09
CA PHE A 39 -0.05 8.79 -19.62
C PHE A 39 -0.29 10.02 -18.75
N TRP A 40 -1.09 10.99 -19.22
CA TRP A 40 -1.36 12.20 -18.44
C TRP A 40 -2.13 11.90 -17.15
N PHE A 41 -3.01 10.90 -17.15
CA PHE A 41 -3.64 10.41 -15.93
C PHE A 41 -2.60 9.86 -14.94
N ALA A 42 -1.63 9.08 -15.41
CA ALA A 42 -0.53 8.60 -14.58
C ALA A 42 0.36 9.73 -14.03
N VAL A 43 0.59 10.79 -14.82
CA VAL A 43 1.30 12.00 -14.36
C VAL A 43 0.53 12.69 -13.23
N VAL A 44 -0.78 12.86 -13.37
CA VAL A 44 -1.62 13.46 -12.31
C VAL A 44 -1.58 12.61 -11.04
N LEU A 45 -1.68 11.29 -11.15
CA LEU A 45 -1.54 10.38 -10.01
C LEU A 45 -0.17 10.48 -9.34
N ALA A 46 0.90 10.57 -10.13
CA ALA A 46 2.26 10.73 -9.59
C ALA A 46 2.40 12.05 -8.82
N ILE A 47 1.86 13.15 -9.35
CA ILE A 47 1.84 14.45 -8.65
C ILE A 47 1.07 14.34 -7.35
N PHE A 48 -0.13 13.76 -7.38
CA PHE A 48 -0.95 13.58 -6.17
C PHE A 48 -0.22 12.74 -5.12
N HIS A 49 0.43 11.66 -5.54
CA HIS A 49 1.22 10.82 -4.65
C HIS A 49 2.40 11.60 -4.05
N ILE A 50 3.18 12.34 -4.85
CA ILE A 50 4.30 13.16 -4.35
C ILE A 50 3.79 14.18 -3.32
N LEU A 51 2.70 14.89 -3.61
CA LEU A 51 2.10 15.86 -2.69
C LEU A 51 1.65 15.19 -1.38
N SER A 52 1.03 14.00 -1.47
CA SER A 52 0.66 13.22 -0.29
C SER A 52 1.88 12.86 0.56
N GLN A 53 2.99 12.47 -0.07
CA GLN A 53 4.23 12.17 0.65
C GLN A 53 4.90 13.44 1.21
N SER A 54 4.75 14.59 0.55
CA SER A 54 5.21 15.87 1.09
C SER A 54 4.57 16.19 2.44
N ILE A 55 3.29 15.87 2.60
CA ILE A 55 2.59 16.07 3.88
C ILE A 55 3.29 15.27 4.97
N THR A 56 3.56 13.98 4.74
CA THR A 56 4.27 13.13 5.71
C THR A 56 5.70 13.60 5.95
N PHE A 57 6.41 14.06 4.90
CA PHE A 57 7.77 14.57 4.97
C PHE A 57 7.91 15.82 5.85
N PHE A 58 6.99 16.79 5.73
CA PHE A 58 7.04 18.03 6.51
C PHE A 58 6.35 17.93 7.89
N SER A 59 5.80 16.77 8.22
CA SER A 59 4.98 16.56 9.39
C SER A 59 5.60 15.50 10.30
N GLU A 60 6.66 15.86 11.01
CA GLU A 60 7.00 15.12 12.23
C GLU A 60 5.77 15.16 13.16
N ASN A 61 5.25 13.98 13.51
CA ASN A 61 4.14 13.73 14.45
C ASN A 61 2.68 14.04 14.05
N ARG A 62 2.32 14.69 12.91
CA ARG A 62 0.88 14.83 12.53
C ARG A 62 0.29 13.61 11.81
N GLY A 63 1.11 12.64 11.39
CA GLY A 63 0.65 11.38 10.77
C GLY A 63 -0.27 10.60 11.72
N ILE A 64 0.14 10.47 12.99
CA ILE A 64 -0.66 9.84 14.05
C ILE A 64 -2.04 10.53 14.18
N ASN A 65 -2.07 11.86 14.13
CA ASN A 65 -3.29 12.64 14.33
C ASN A 65 -4.25 12.61 13.12
N THR A 66 -3.78 12.24 11.92
CA THR A 66 -4.61 12.25 10.69
C THR A 66 -4.99 10.86 10.23
N LEU A 67 -4.11 9.87 10.36
CA LEU A 67 -4.34 8.49 9.93
C LEU A 67 -4.59 7.53 11.11
N GLY A 68 -4.42 8.01 12.35
CA GLY A 68 -4.50 7.18 13.56
C GLY A 68 -3.25 6.32 13.81
N TYR A 69 -2.25 6.41 12.92
CA TYR A 69 -1.01 5.65 13.02
C TYR A 69 0.18 6.42 12.44
N THR A 70 1.39 6.00 12.81
CA THR A 70 2.63 6.39 12.14
C THR A 70 3.52 5.17 11.93
N THR A 71 4.63 5.36 11.22
CA THR A 71 5.64 4.32 10.99
C THR A 71 6.97 4.75 11.55
N VAL A 72 7.64 3.87 12.28
CA VAL A 72 8.97 4.09 12.87
C VAL A 72 9.88 2.92 12.52
N LEU A 73 11.19 3.16 12.51
CA LEU A 73 12.18 2.09 12.36
C LEU A 73 12.51 1.55 13.75
N ALA A 74 12.14 0.30 14.03
CA ALA A 74 12.26 -0.31 15.34
C ALA A 74 12.93 -1.69 15.28
N VAL A 75 13.65 -2.05 16.34
CA VAL A 75 14.24 -3.37 16.54
C VAL A 75 13.19 -4.30 17.14
N PRO A 76 12.84 -5.40 16.45
CA PRO A 76 11.89 -6.38 16.98
C PRO A 76 12.52 -7.29 18.03
N MET A 77 11.66 -7.80 18.92
CA MET A 77 11.96 -8.69 20.06
C MET A 77 12.54 -10.07 19.71
N ASP A 78 12.49 -10.49 18.46
CA ASP A 78 12.90 -11.83 18.03
C ASP A 78 14.40 -11.95 17.72
N GLN A 79 15.21 -10.99 18.17
CA GLN A 79 16.64 -10.89 17.84
C GLN A 79 17.52 -10.99 19.08
N GLU A 80 18.65 -11.69 18.93
CA GLU A 80 19.70 -11.73 19.97
C GLU A 80 20.50 -10.42 19.96
N LEU A 81 20.69 -9.82 21.15
CA LEU A 81 21.40 -8.55 21.31
C LEU A 81 22.91 -8.64 20.98
N ASP A 82 23.49 -9.83 20.98
CA ASP A 82 24.92 -10.07 20.75
C ASP A 82 25.31 -10.09 19.25
N ASN A 83 24.33 -10.03 18.35
CA ASN A 83 24.52 -10.09 16.90
C ASN A 83 24.16 -8.74 16.21
N GLU A 84 24.35 -8.67 14.89
CA GLU A 84 23.90 -7.52 14.10
C GLU A 84 22.36 -7.36 14.19
N LEU A 85 21.92 -6.24 14.76
CA LEU A 85 20.51 -5.93 14.89
C LEU A 85 19.92 -5.44 13.56
N THR A 86 18.80 -6.05 13.17
CA THR A 86 18.03 -5.67 11.98
C THR A 86 16.77 -4.93 12.40
N ALA A 87 16.68 -3.66 12.04
CA ALA A 87 15.46 -2.89 12.30
C ALA A 87 14.42 -3.07 11.18
N ILE A 88 13.16 -3.05 11.57
CA ILE A 88 11.99 -3.13 10.68
C ILE A 88 11.20 -1.84 10.75
N VAL A 89 10.46 -1.52 9.69
CA VAL A 89 9.53 -0.39 9.72
C VAL A 89 8.24 -0.88 10.36
N ALA A 90 8.02 -0.50 11.61
CA ALA A 90 6.86 -0.86 12.41
C ALA A 90 5.76 0.20 12.30
N ARG A 91 4.50 -0.23 12.24
CA ARG A 91 3.34 0.67 12.35
C ARG A 91 2.90 0.75 13.81
N ILE A 92 2.74 1.99 14.27
CA ILE A 92 2.45 2.28 15.67
C ILE A 92 1.21 3.17 15.76
N LYS A 93 0.40 2.96 16.79
CA LYS A 93 -0.70 3.87 17.17
C LYS A 93 -0.31 4.66 18.40
N LYS A 94 -0.98 5.80 18.60
CA LYS A 94 -0.85 6.57 19.84
C LYS A 94 -1.16 5.67 21.04
N LEU A 95 -0.40 5.83 22.12
CA LEU A 95 -0.69 5.17 23.38
C LEU A 95 -2.07 5.61 23.90
N ASP A 96 -2.89 4.63 24.26
CA ASP A 96 -4.17 4.81 24.93
C ASP A 96 -4.26 3.81 26.08
N LEU A 97 -4.14 4.34 27.30
CA LEU A 97 -4.06 3.56 28.54
C LEU A 97 -5.34 2.80 28.85
N GLU A 98 -6.49 3.24 28.34
CA GLU A 98 -7.76 2.51 28.53
C GLU A 98 -7.80 1.20 27.73
N THR A 99 -7.00 1.13 26.66
CA THR A 99 -6.95 -0.03 25.75
C THR A 99 -5.71 -0.89 25.90
N LEU A 100 -4.73 -0.42 26.67
CA LEU A 100 -3.46 -1.12 26.85
C LEU A 100 -3.63 -2.34 27.75
N MET A 101 -3.16 -3.49 27.28
CA MET A 101 -3.24 -4.76 28.02
C MET A 101 -1.87 -5.41 28.19
N ILE A 102 -1.77 -6.28 29.19
CA ILE A 102 -0.63 -7.20 29.32
C ILE A 102 -0.58 -8.10 28.07
N GLY A 103 0.61 -8.25 27.48
CA GLY A 103 0.86 -8.92 26.21
C GLY A 103 0.87 -7.98 24.99
N ASP A 104 0.43 -6.72 25.14
CA ASP A 104 0.57 -5.74 24.06
C ASP A 104 2.05 -5.41 23.82
N LYS A 105 2.37 -5.08 22.57
CA LYS A 105 3.72 -4.64 22.19
C LYS A 105 3.78 -3.12 22.17
N VAL A 106 4.74 -2.54 22.85
CA VAL A 106 4.97 -1.10 22.93
C VAL A 106 6.30 -0.71 22.32
N ILE A 107 6.41 0.56 21.95
CA ILE A 107 7.61 1.12 21.34
C ILE A 107 8.27 2.08 22.30
N ILE A 108 9.55 1.85 22.55
CA ILE A 108 10.37 2.67 23.45
C ILE A 108 11.62 3.13 22.71
N TYR A 109 11.97 4.41 22.81
CA TYR A 109 13.16 4.98 22.19
C TYR A 109 14.36 4.92 23.15
N GLY A 110 15.58 4.75 22.62
CA GLY A 110 16.80 5.06 23.37
C GLY A 110 17.29 3.95 24.31
N LYS A 111 16.82 2.71 24.16
CA LYS A 111 17.21 1.60 25.03
C LYS A 111 18.53 0.94 24.63
N TYR A 112 19.13 0.24 25.60
CA TYR A 112 20.39 -0.50 25.45
C TYR A 112 21.57 0.35 24.95
N GLY A 113 21.58 1.65 25.26
CA GLY A 113 22.63 2.58 24.82
C GLY A 113 22.60 2.86 23.32
N SER A 114 21.46 2.68 22.67
CA SER A 114 21.27 2.87 21.24
C SER A 114 20.21 3.93 20.92
N ASP A 115 20.36 4.63 19.80
CA ASP A 115 19.41 5.63 19.30
C ASP A 115 18.30 5.01 18.42
N PHE A 116 17.86 3.80 18.77
CA PHE A 116 16.81 3.08 18.05
C PHE A 116 15.52 3.01 18.85
N TYR A 117 14.41 2.81 18.14
CA TYR A 117 13.15 2.37 18.73
C TYR A 117 13.19 0.86 18.94
N TRP A 118 12.60 0.39 20.03
CA TRP A 118 12.59 -1.01 20.44
C TRP A 118 11.16 -1.48 20.63
N ILE A 119 10.85 -2.67 20.11
CA ILE A 119 9.56 -3.33 20.31
C ILE A 119 9.67 -4.22 21.53
N GLU A 120 8.93 -3.92 22.59
CA GLU A 120 8.90 -4.73 23.81
C GLU A 120 7.47 -5.15 24.17
N GLU A 121 7.34 -6.31 24.82
CA GLU A 121 6.06 -6.84 25.30
C GLU A 121 5.77 -6.32 26.70
N VAL A 122 4.55 -5.85 26.94
CA VAL A 122 4.07 -5.42 28.26
C VAL A 122 3.79 -6.64 29.11
N ILE A 123 4.45 -6.73 30.27
CA ILE A 123 4.26 -7.83 31.24
C ILE A 123 3.53 -7.39 32.50
N ALA A 124 3.60 -6.11 32.87
CA ALA A 124 2.86 -5.55 33.98
C ALA A 124 2.58 -4.06 33.75
N ILE A 125 1.47 -3.57 34.32
CA ILE A 125 1.03 -2.18 34.24
C ILE A 125 0.73 -1.70 35.67
N ASP A 126 1.44 -0.69 36.14
CA ASP A 126 1.19 -0.02 37.42
C ASP A 126 0.76 1.43 37.17
N LEU A 127 -0.55 1.65 37.20
CA LEU A 127 -1.15 2.97 36.99
C LEU A 127 -1.00 3.89 38.21
N GLU A 128 -0.71 3.36 39.41
CA GLU A 128 -0.51 4.19 40.60
C GLU A 128 0.85 4.89 40.57
N GLN A 129 1.86 4.18 40.04
CA GLN A 129 3.23 4.71 39.90
C GLN A 129 3.51 5.31 38.52
N ASN A 130 2.57 5.20 37.58
CA ASN A 130 2.72 5.61 36.19
C ASN A 130 3.85 4.86 35.47
N GLU A 131 3.97 3.55 35.76
CA GLU A 131 5.05 2.69 35.29
C GLU A 131 4.49 1.47 34.55
N ILE A 132 5.21 1.03 33.53
CA ILE A 132 4.94 -0.21 32.81
C ILE A 132 6.20 -1.06 32.84
N THR A 133 6.03 -2.33 33.17
CA THR A 133 7.10 -3.30 33.03
C THR A 133 6.99 -3.98 31.68
N THR A 134 8.08 -3.94 30.92
CA THR A 134 8.20 -4.49 29.57
C THR A 134 9.34 -5.50 29.48
N THR A 135 9.30 -6.37 28.49
CA THR A 135 10.37 -7.33 28.19
C THR A 135 10.67 -7.37 26.70
N PHE A 136 11.96 -7.46 26.36
CA PHE A 136 12.41 -7.60 24.98
C PHE A 136 12.51 -9.06 24.55
N ASP A 137 13.08 -9.93 25.38
CA ASP A 137 13.39 -11.34 25.06
C ASP A 137 12.57 -12.34 25.87
N GLY A 138 11.66 -11.86 26.72
CA GLY A 138 10.89 -12.68 27.67
C GLY A 138 11.67 -13.13 28.90
N LEU A 139 12.95 -12.74 29.03
CA LEU A 139 13.83 -13.12 30.14
C LEU A 139 14.14 -11.93 31.03
N LEU A 140 14.43 -10.77 30.45
CA LEU A 140 14.75 -9.54 31.17
C LEU A 140 13.53 -8.61 31.18
N ALA A 141 13.14 -8.20 32.39
CA ALA A 141 12.09 -7.24 32.64
C ALA A 141 12.69 -5.86 32.92
N ASN A 142 12.15 -4.83 32.27
CA ASN A 142 12.51 -3.44 32.48
C ASN A 142 11.28 -2.66 32.87
N THR A 143 11.35 -1.88 33.94
CA THR A 143 10.29 -0.94 34.29
C THR A 143 10.62 0.43 33.72
N VAL A 144 9.68 1.00 32.99
CA VAL A 144 9.79 2.32 32.35
C VAL A 144 8.59 3.18 32.71
N SER A 145 8.77 4.49 32.69
CA SER A 145 7.63 5.41 32.81
C SER A 145 6.72 5.28 31.59
N ILE A 146 5.41 5.40 31.82
CA ILE A 146 4.41 5.46 30.74
C ILE A 146 4.75 6.57 29.72
N ASP A 147 5.33 7.68 30.18
CA ASP A 147 5.69 8.82 29.34
C ASP A 147 6.85 8.54 28.37
N GLU A 148 7.62 7.47 28.61
CA GLU A 148 8.72 7.03 27.72
C GLU A 148 8.22 6.14 26.57
N ILE A 149 6.93 5.78 26.58
CA ILE A 149 6.32 4.95 25.54
C ILE A 149 5.82 5.84 24.41
N GLU A 150 6.41 5.65 23.23
CA GLU A 150 6.11 6.42 22.03
C GLU A 150 4.80 5.98 21.37
N GLY A 151 4.42 4.71 21.56
CA GLY A 151 3.17 4.18 21.07
C GLY A 151 3.05 2.67 21.21
N VAL A 152 1.92 2.16 20.75
CA VAL A 152 1.63 0.71 20.74
C VAL A 152 1.89 0.19 19.34
N TYR A 153 2.71 -0.86 19.24
CA TYR A 153 2.97 -1.59 18.01
C TYR A 153 1.68 -2.28 17.54
N ILE A 154 1.39 -2.18 16.24
CA ILE A 154 0.23 -2.83 15.62
C ILE A 154 0.70 -4.00 14.77
N GLU A 155 1.50 -3.72 13.76
CA GLU A 155 2.03 -4.68 12.80
C GLU A 155 3.19 -4.06 12.01
N ASP A 156 3.86 -4.89 11.21
CA ASP A 156 4.89 -4.45 10.28
C ASP A 156 4.28 -3.61 9.15
N ALA A 157 5.02 -2.59 8.72
CA ALA A 157 4.58 -1.74 7.62
C ALA A 157 4.50 -2.53 6.31
N ASN A 158 3.35 -2.42 5.64
CA ASN A 158 3.22 -2.96 4.28
C ASN A 158 4.07 -2.18 3.28
N PHE A 159 4.19 -2.68 2.05
CA PHE A 159 5.01 -2.07 1.01
C PHE A 159 4.72 -0.57 0.76
N LEU A 160 3.45 -0.15 0.78
CA LEU A 160 3.08 1.25 0.57
C LEU A 160 3.49 2.11 1.76
N GLN A 161 3.32 1.59 2.98
CA GLN A 161 3.72 2.25 4.22
C GLN A 161 5.25 2.34 4.32
N LEU A 162 5.98 1.30 3.93
CA LEU A 162 7.44 1.31 3.81
C LEU A 162 7.92 2.38 2.82
N LEU A 163 7.30 2.46 1.64
CA LEU A 163 7.64 3.49 0.65
C LEU A 163 7.37 4.89 1.21
N SER A 164 6.26 5.06 1.93
CA SER A 164 5.94 6.32 2.60
C SER A 164 6.96 6.67 3.67
N TYR A 165 7.33 5.72 4.53
CA TYR A 165 8.37 5.87 5.55
C TYR A 165 9.72 6.27 4.93
N ILE A 166 10.17 5.58 3.88
CA ILE A 166 11.43 5.94 3.20
C ILE A 166 11.33 7.38 2.66
N SER A 167 10.16 7.78 2.19
CA SER A 167 9.90 9.11 1.63
C SER A 167 9.80 10.21 2.70
N THR A 168 9.78 9.89 4.00
CA THR A 168 9.89 10.91 5.07
C THR A 168 11.34 11.39 5.28
N ASN A 169 12.32 10.65 4.78
CA ASN A 169 13.71 11.07 4.77
C ASN A 169 14.05 11.86 3.51
N THR A 170 14.87 12.92 3.62
CA THR A 170 15.19 13.82 2.50
C THR A 170 15.75 13.08 1.30
N ARG A 171 16.66 12.13 1.55
CA ARG A 171 17.27 11.30 0.51
C ARG A 171 16.22 10.42 -0.18
N GLY A 172 15.34 9.78 0.59
CA GLY A 172 14.29 8.93 0.05
C GLY A 172 13.26 9.72 -0.75
N TYR A 173 12.87 10.91 -0.28
CA TYR A 173 11.98 11.81 -0.99
C TYR A 173 12.55 12.27 -2.34
N ILE A 174 13.85 12.63 -2.39
CA ILE A 174 14.53 12.98 -3.65
C ILE A 174 14.55 11.77 -4.61
N ILE A 175 14.86 10.57 -4.12
CA ILE A 175 14.86 9.33 -4.92
C ILE A 175 13.46 9.05 -5.50
N LEU A 176 12.40 9.27 -4.73
CA LEU A 176 11.02 9.11 -5.18
C LEU A 176 10.74 10.02 -6.39
N ILE A 177 11.07 11.31 -6.29
CA ILE A 177 10.88 12.28 -7.38
C ILE A 177 11.68 11.88 -8.62
N LEU A 178 12.96 11.53 -8.44
CA LEU A 178 13.83 11.12 -9.55
C LEU A 178 13.32 9.87 -10.25
N THR A 179 12.78 8.91 -9.50
CA THR A 179 12.21 7.68 -10.05
C THR A 179 10.97 7.98 -10.89
N TYR A 180 10.05 8.83 -10.40
CA TYR A 180 8.92 9.28 -11.22
C TYR A 180 9.38 10.01 -12.47
N ALA A 181 10.33 10.94 -12.36
CA ALA A 181 10.86 11.69 -13.48
C ALA A 181 11.46 10.76 -14.54
N LEU A 182 12.26 9.77 -14.14
CA LEU A 182 12.90 8.80 -15.03
C LEU A 182 11.87 7.90 -15.70
N VAL A 183 10.99 7.27 -14.93
CA VAL A 183 9.99 6.32 -15.44
C VAL A 183 9.00 7.02 -16.37
N LEU A 184 8.44 8.16 -15.95
CA LEU A 184 7.49 8.91 -16.78
C LEU A 184 8.16 9.44 -18.05
N SER A 185 9.40 9.92 -17.98
CA SER A 185 10.16 10.34 -19.16
C SER A 185 10.37 9.17 -20.12
N ALA A 186 10.83 8.02 -19.63
CA ALA A 186 11.05 6.84 -20.45
C ALA A 186 9.74 6.39 -21.14
N VAL A 187 8.64 6.32 -20.39
CA VAL A 187 7.32 5.95 -20.93
C VAL A 187 6.86 6.97 -21.98
N TYR A 188 7.05 8.26 -21.72
CA TYR A 188 6.68 9.31 -22.65
C TYR A 188 7.41 9.17 -23.99
N PHE A 189 8.74 9.05 -23.97
CA PHE A 189 9.54 8.97 -25.19
C PHE A 189 9.35 7.64 -25.93
N LEU A 190 9.30 6.51 -25.21
CA LEU A 190 9.23 5.19 -25.83
C LEU A 190 7.84 4.83 -26.35
N TYR A 191 6.77 5.24 -25.66
CA TYR A 191 5.41 4.77 -25.94
C TYR A 191 4.44 5.88 -26.39
N VAL A 192 4.52 7.07 -25.80
CA VAL A 192 3.55 8.15 -26.05
C VAL A 192 3.93 8.97 -27.28
N ASN A 193 5.20 9.37 -27.38
CA ASN A 193 5.75 10.19 -28.48
C ASN A 193 6.17 9.37 -29.70
N LYS A 194 5.94 8.05 -29.71
CA LYS A 194 6.28 7.21 -30.86
C LYS A 194 5.40 7.59 -32.06
N LYS A 195 6.03 8.21 -33.07
CA LYS A 195 5.39 8.53 -34.35
C LYS A 195 4.81 7.24 -34.94
N PRO A 196 3.58 7.26 -35.49
CA PRO A 196 3.05 6.10 -36.19
C PRO A 196 4.02 5.75 -37.33
N LYS A 197 4.48 4.49 -37.40
CA LYS A 197 5.19 4.02 -38.60
C LYS A 197 4.23 4.22 -39.77
N ASN A 198 4.61 5.07 -40.72
CA ASN A 198 3.86 5.25 -41.96
C ASN A 198 3.63 3.87 -42.57
N LYS A 199 2.36 3.49 -42.78
CA LYS A 199 2.05 2.33 -43.61
C LYS A 199 2.59 2.63 -45.02
N PRO A 200 3.27 1.68 -45.68
CA PRO A 200 3.64 1.88 -47.07
C PRO A 200 2.37 2.15 -47.87
N LEU A 201 2.37 3.25 -48.62
CA LEU A 201 1.38 3.53 -49.65
C LEU A 201 1.45 2.36 -50.62
N THR A 202 0.41 1.52 -50.61
CA THR A 202 0.20 0.54 -51.68
C THR A 202 -0.24 1.35 -52.89
N SER A 203 0.63 1.37 -53.90
CA SER A 203 0.39 1.95 -55.23
C SER A 203 -0.68 1.18 -55.98
#